data_AF-A0A3Q0S9J6-F1
#
_entry.id   AF-A0A3Q0S9J6-F1
#
_cell.length_a   1.000
_cell.length_b   1.000
_cell.length_c   1.000
_cell.angle_alpha   90.00
_cell.angle_beta   90.00
_cell.angle_gamma   90.00
#
_symmetry.space_group_name_H-M   'P 1'
#
loop_
_entity.id
_entity.type
_entity.pdbx_description
1 polymer ?
#
loop_
_entity_poly.entity_id
_entity_poly.type
_entity_poly.pdbx_seq_one_letter_code
_entity_poly.pdbx_strand_id
1 'polypeptide(L)'
;MDYFILSQDTEGFARRAVVQFFIAWFSSHSSHTPPSSPTSSSCSLLMQSVRSVLSRGSADLDWEVKVHTLELAELLLDKAFSGHLGYTKGSDTHPQGVISALLSGLVDCDRPVGLKACRLLITLREAVCPPSQGDLDVTAATAPRVSLCEVLGSLGLDERLDILTRSSDHVHNSPLSLLQDILTASTPHTHANTQTGQEVIVDCY
;
A
#
# COMPACT_ATOMS: atom_id res chain seq x y z
N MET A 1 -17.64 -11.95 2.11
CA MET A 1 -17.86 -12.10 0.66
C MET A 1 -16.96 -11.15 -0.13
N ASP A 2 -16.70 -9.94 0.36
CA ASP A 2 -16.09 -8.88 -0.46
C ASP A 2 -14.58 -9.06 -0.75
N TYR A 3 -13.83 -9.79 0.09
CA TYR A 3 -12.42 -10.10 -0.16
C TYR A 3 -12.18 -11.15 -1.27
N PHE A 4 -13.22 -11.86 -1.71
CA PHE A 4 -13.12 -12.81 -2.82
C PHE A 4 -12.93 -12.08 -4.15
N ILE A 5 -13.62 -10.95 -4.34
CA ILE A 5 -13.50 -10.08 -5.52
C ILE A 5 -12.06 -9.58 -5.66
N LEU A 6 -11.44 -9.13 -4.56
CA LEU A 6 -10.03 -8.70 -4.55
C LEU A 6 -9.02 -9.75 -5.05
N SER A 7 -9.38 -11.02 -5.06
CA SER A 7 -8.46 -12.10 -5.50
C SER A 7 -8.85 -12.79 -6.80
N GLN A 8 -10.09 -12.64 -7.24
CA GLN A 8 -10.65 -13.47 -8.33
C GLN A 8 -11.15 -12.64 -9.50
N ASP A 9 -11.41 -11.34 -9.28
CA ASP A 9 -11.90 -10.47 -10.32
C ASP A 9 -10.75 -10.01 -11.22
N THR A 10 -10.91 -10.16 -12.53
CA THR A 10 -9.92 -9.73 -13.52
C THR A 10 -9.91 -8.22 -13.69
N GLU A 11 -11.03 -7.56 -13.43
CA GLU A 11 -11.22 -6.13 -13.67
C GLU A 11 -10.69 -5.30 -12.50
N GLY A 12 -9.71 -4.43 -12.78
CA GLY A 12 -9.16 -3.51 -11.78
C GLY A 12 -10.22 -2.57 -11.19
N PHE A 13 -11.30 -2.27 -11.93
CA PHE A 13 -12.41 -1.46 -11.42
C PHE A 13 -13.12 -2.11 -10.22
N ALA A 14 -13.48 -3.39 -10.32
CA ALA A 14 -14.17 -4.10 -9.24
C ALA A 14 -13.26 -4.22 -8.00
N ARG A 15 -11.98 -4.52 -8.20
CA ARG A 15 -11.00 -4.61 -7.11
C ARG A 15 -10.80 -3.27 -6.40
N ARG A 16 -10.66 -2.16 -7.15
CA ARG A 16 -10.60 -0.79 -6.59
C ARG A 16 -11.86 -0.46 -5.79
N ALA A 17 -13.05 -0.77 -6.32
CA ALA A 17 -14.33 -0.51 -5.67
C ALA A 17 -14.44 -1.20 -4.30
N VAL A 18 -13.92 -2.42 -4.13
CA VAL A 18 -13.91 -3.12 -2.83
C VAL A 18 -13.08 -2.34 -1.81
N VAL A 19 -11.85 -1.94 -2.14
CA VAL A 19 -11.01 -1.21 -1.18
C VAL A 19 -11.64 0.15 -0.83
N GLN A 20 -12.15 0.87 -1.83
CA GLN A 20 -12.85 2.14 -1.62
C GLN A 20 -14.12 1.99 -0.77
N PHE A 21 -14.85 0.88 -0.90
CA PHE A 21 -15.96 0.58 0.01
C PHE A 21 -15.49 0.48 1.46
N PHE A 22 -14.39 -0.23 1.72
CA PHE A 22 -13.82 -0.33 3.07
C PHE A 22 -13.34 1.03 3.60
N ILE A 23 -12.71 1.86 2.76
CA ILE A 23 -12.32 3.24 3.12
C ILE A 23 -13.55 4.04 3.53
N ALA A 24 -14.57 4.11 2.67
CA ALA A 24 -15.80 4.86 2.94
C ALA A 24 -16.52 4.37 4.20
N TRP A 25 -16.58 3.04 4.38
CA TRP A 25 -17.14 2.42 5.56
C TRP A 25 -16.37 2.82 6.83
N PHE A 26 -15.03 2.71 6.84
CA PHE A 26 -14.21 3.09 8.00
C PHE A 26 -14.33 4.56 8.36
N SER A 27 -14.26 5.45 7.37
CA SER A 27 -14.38 6.89 7.56
C SER A 27 -15.72 7.26 8.21
N SER A 28 -16.80 6.59 7.82
CA SER A 28 -18.14 6.82 8.40
C SER A 28 -18.23 6.40 9.87
N HIS A 29 -17.51 5.34 10.26
CA HIS A 29 -17.47 4.79 11.63
C HIS A 29 -16.40 5.47 12.52
N SER A 30 -15.81 6.58 12.06
CA SER A 30 -14.88 7.41 12.84
C SER A 30 -15.58 8.54 13.60
N SER A 31 -16.90 8.72 13.44
CA SER A 31 -17.67 9.72 14.17
C SER A 31 -17.94 9.27 15.61
N HIS A 32 -17.56 10.13 16.58
CA HIS A 32 -17.73 9.97 18.04
C HIS A 32 -19.19 9.66 18.45
N THR A 33 -19.63 8.42 18.28
CA THR A 33 -20.89 7.93 18.80
C THR A 33 -20.61 7.06 20.02
N PRO A 34 -21.21 7.36 21.19
CA PRO A 34 -20.97 6.58 22.40
C PRO A 34 -21.40 5.11 22.21
N PRO A 35 -20.72 4.17 22.89
CA PRO A 35 -20.96 2.73 22.75
C PRO A 35 -22.22 2.33 23.52
N SER A 36 -23.38 2.67 22.99
CA SER A 36 -24.68 2.27 23.57
C SER A 36 -25.57 1.53 22.59
N SER A 37 -25.12 1.29 21.35
CA SER A 37 -25.81 0.42 20.40
C SER A 37 -25.04 -0.89 20.21
N PRO A 38 -25.71 -2.06 20.25
CA PRO A 38 -25.06 -3.32 19.90
C PRO A 38 -24.51 -3.20 18.47
N THR A 39 -23.21 -3.48 18.31
CA THR A 39 -22.58 -3.52 16.99
C THR A 39 -23.34 -4.53 16.13
N SER A 40 -23.90 -4.07 15.01
CA SER A 40 -24.56 -4.95 14.05
C SER A 40 -23.64 -6.10 13.65
N SER A 41 -24.18 -7.30 13.43
CA SER A 41 -23.43 -8.48 12.97
C SER A 41 -22.63 -8.21 11.69
N SER A 42 -23.11 -7.30 10.83
CA SER A 42 -22.39 -6.87 9.63
C SER A 42 -21.13 -6.06 9.95
N CYS A 43 -21.13 -5.26 11.02
CA CYS A 43 -19.99 -4.46 11.44
C CYS A 43 -18.84 -5.34 11.96
N SER A 44 -19.15 -6.38 12.74
CA SER A 44 -18.15 -7.34 13.22
C SER A 44 -17.54 -8.17 12.09
N LEU A 45 -18.33 -8.56 11.08
CA LEU A 45 -17.84 -9.27 9.90
C LEU A 45 -16.91 -8.42 9.03
N LEU A 46 -17.22 -7.13 8.86
CA LEU A 46 -16.36 -6.19 8.14
C LEU A 46 -15.03 -5.97 8.87
N MET A 47 -15.07 -5.77 10.20
CA MET A 47 -13.84 -5.68 11.02
C MET A 47 -12.97 -6.93 10.90
N GLN A 48 -13.57 -8.13 10.92
CA GLN A 48 -12.84 -9.38 10.72
C GLN A 48 -12.22 -9.52 9.33
N SER A 49 -12.80 -8.85 8.32
CA SER A 49 -12.33 -8.93 6.93
C SER A 49 -11.15 -8.00 6.63
N VAL A 50 -10.91 -6.98 7.46
CA VAL A 50 -9.89 -5.93 7.25
C VAL A 50 -8.50 -6.50 6.99
N ARG A 51 -8.07 -7.47 7.81
CA ARG A 51 -6.76 -8.09 7.65
C ARG A 51 -6.62 -8.75 6.27
N SER A 52 -7.67 -9.40 5.80
CA SER A 52 -7.68 -10.04 4.47
C SER A 52 -7.67 -9.00 3.35
N VAL A 53 -8.40 -7.89 3.51
CA VAL A 53 -8.41 -6.78 2.55
C VAL A 53 -7.03 -6.15 2.45
N LEU A 54 -6.40 -5.81 3.58
CA LEU A 54 -5.02 -5.29 3.60
C LEU A 54 -4.05 -6.25 2.94
N SER A 55 -4.10 -7.54 3.31
CA SER A 55 -3.19 -8.53 2.75
C SER A 55 -3.36 -8.74 1.25
N ARG A 56 -4.60 -8.76 0.75
CA ARG A 56 -4.88 -8.99 -0.68
C ARG A 56 -4.62 -7.74 -1.51
N GLY A 57 -5.08 -6.59 -1.03
CA GLY A 57 -4.89 -5.32 -1.73
C GLY A 57 -3.44 -4.89 -1.83
N SER A 58 -2.60 -5.19 -0.82
CA SER A 58 -1.15 -4.96 -0.89
C SER A 58 -0.42 -5.92 -1.85
N ALA A 59 -1.05 -7.04 -2.23
CA ALA A 59 -0.50 -8.02 -3.17
C ALA A 59 -1.15 -7.92 -4.56
N ASP A 60 -2.00 -6.92 -4.80
CA ASP A 60 -2.67 -6.73 -6.09
C ASP A 60 -1.65 -6.34 -7.18
N LEU A 61 -1.97 -6.61 -8.43
CA LEU A 61 -1.12 -6.21 -9.57
C LEU A 61 -1.41 -4.77 -10.01
N ASP A 62 -2.59 -4.25 -9.69
CA ASP A 62 -2.98 -2.88 -9.97
C ASP A 62 -2.44 -1.95 -8.87
N TRP A 63 -1.49 -1.09 -9.24
CA TRP A 63 -0.87 -0.14 -8.32
C TRP A 63 -1.90 0.78 -7.64
N GLU A 64 -3.03 1.08 -8.29
CA GLU A 64 -4.09 1.88 -7.69
C GLU A 64 -4.76 1.13 -6.55
N VAL A 65 -4.99 -0.18 -6.68
CA VAL A 65 -5.53 -1.01 -5.59
C VAL A 65 -4.58 -0.99 -4.39
N LYS A 66 -3.27 -1.10 -4.63
CA LYS A 66 -2.26 -1.00 -3.57
C LYS A 66 -2.28 0.38 -2.89
N VAL A 67 -2.37 1.47 -3.66
CA VAL A 67 -2.46 2.85 -3.12
C VAL A 67 -3.70 3.03 -2.25
N HIS A 68 -4.88 2.61 -2.71
CA HIS A 68 -6.09 2.65 -1.89
C HIS A 68 -5.96 1.76 -0.64
N THR A 69 -5.25 0.63 -0.74
CA THR A 69 -4.99 -0.23 0.43
C THR A 69 -4.12 0.49 1.47
N LEU A 70 -3.14 1.27 1.02
CA LEU A 70 -2.34 2.14 1.89
C LEU A 70 -3.14 3.33 2.46
N GLU A 71 -4.19 3.80 1.78
CA GLU A 71 -5.13 4.80 2.33
C GLU A 71 -6.02 4.19 3.42
N LEU A 72 -6.51 2.97 3.23
CA LEU A 72 -7.18 2.23 4.29
C LEU A 72 -6.25 2.00 5.50
N ALA A 73 -4.98 1.68 5.26
CA ALA A 73 -3.97 1.51 6.31
C ALA A 73 -3.74 2.81 7.10
N GLU A 74 -3.72 3.96 6.44
CA GLU A 74 -3.63 5.28 7.05
C GLU A 74 -4.80 5.57 8.00
N LEU A 75 -6.04 5.35 7.57
CA LEU A 75 -7.22 5.50 8.42
C LEU A 75 -7.16 4.61 9.68
N LEU A 76 -6.63 3.41 9.54
CA LEU A 76 -6.45 2.47 10.66
C LEU A 76 -5.35 2.92 11.62
N LEU A 77 -4.25 3.49 11.11
CA LEU A 77 -3.20 4.11 11.94
C LEU A 77 -3.77 5.30 12.71
N ASP A 78 -4.44 6.23 12.02
CA ASP A 78 -5.02 7.43 12.63
C ASP A 78 -6.00 7.07 13.74
N LYS A 79 -6.81 6.04 13.53
CA LYS A 79 -7.72 5.52 14.57
C LYS A 79 -6.99 4.90 15.74
N ALA A 80 -5.90 4.16 15.48
CA ALA A 80 -5.07 3.58 16.54
C ALA A 80 -4.42 4.66 17.41
N PHE A 81 -3.93 5.74 16.80
CA PHE A 81 -3.31 6.88 17.52
C PHE A 81 -4.32 7.81 18.18
N SER A 82 -5.48 8.04 17.55
CA SER A 82 -6.57 8.85 18.13
C SER A 82 -7.20 8.18 19.36
N GLY A 83 -7.06 6.86 19.51
CA GLY A 83 -7.55 6.09 20.65
C GLY A 83 -6.67 6.12 21.91
N HIS A 84 -5.65 6.97 22.00
CA HIS A 84 -4.61 6.90 23.05
C HIS A 84 -4.63 8.04 24.11
N LEU A 85 -5.81 8.26 24.70
CA LEU A 85 -5.90 8.37 26.18
C LEU A 85 -6.81 7.25 26.74
N GLY A 86 -6.67 6.02 26.23
CA GLY A 86 -7.51 4.90 26.66
C GLY A 86 -7.07 3.56 26.08
N TYR A 87 -5.90 3.07 26.52
CA TYR A 87 -5.39 1.75 26.15
C TYR A 87 -6.28 0.65 26.76
N THR A 88 -7.39 0.30 26.11
CA THR A 88 -8.12 -0.93 26.40
C THR A 88 -7.55 -2.06 25.55
N LYS A 89 -6.83 -2.95 26.25
CA LYS A 89 -6.38 -4.26 25.77
C LYS A 89 -7.59 -5.04 25.22
N GLY A 90 -7.87 -4.91 23.93
CA GLY A 90 -8.99 -5.59 23.27
C GLY A 90 -9.56 -4.96 21.99
N SER A 91 -9.05 -3.82 21.51
CA SER A 91 -9.52 -3.28 20.21
C SER A 91 -8.94 -4.10 19.05
N ASP A 92 -9.83 -4.67 18.22
CA ASP A 92 -9.58 -5.50 17.04
C ASP A 92 -8.83 -4.78 15.88
N THR A 93 -8.11 -3.69 16.16
CA THR A 93 -7.16 -3.14 15.20
C THR A 93 -6.07 -4.18 15.02
N HIS A 94 -5.85 -4.65 13.79
CA HIS A 94 -4.78 -5.58 13.45
C HIS A 94 -3.51 -4.80 13.05
N PRO A 95 -2.70 -4.28 14.01
CA PRO A 95 -1.52 -3.47 13.68
C PRO A 95 -0.54 -4.24 12.79
N GLN A 96 -0.50 -5.57 12.92
CA GLN A 96 0.33 -6.40 12.08
C GLN A 96 -0.06 -6.36 10.60
N GLY A 97 -1.36 -6.28 10.28
CA GLY A 97 -1.81 -6.17 8.88
C GLY A 97 -1.44 -4.83 8.28
N VAL A 98 -1.59 -3.75 9.05
CA VAL A 98 -1.20 -2.39 8.66
C VAL A 98 0.30 -2.30 8.45
N ILE A 99 1.11 -2.70 9.43
CA ILE A 99 2.58 -2.69 9.32
C ILE A 99 3.04 -3.54 8.14
N SER A 100 2.44 -4.71 7.92
CA SER A 100 2.76 -5.55 6.75
C SER A 100 2.47 -4.84 5.44
N ALA A 101 1.31 -4.17 5.31
CA ALA A 101 0.95 -3.41 4.11
C ALA A 101 1.94 -2.27 3.84
N LEU A 102 2.35 -1.55 4.88
CA LEU A 102 3.34 -0.47 4.76
C LEU A 102 4.71 -0.99 4.32
N LEU A 103 5.20 -2.07 4.94
CA LEU A 103 6.49 -2.64 4.60
C LEU A 103 6.51 -3.22 3.18
N SER A 104 5.42 -3.90 2.76
CA SER A 104 5.26 -4.34 1.37
C SER A 104 5.26 -3.16 0.40
N GLY A 105 4.51 -2.09 0.72
CA GLY A 105 4.46 -0.89 -0.11
C GLY A 105 5.82 -0.19 -0.24
N LEU A 106 6.62 -0.14 0.84
CA LEU A 106 7.94 0.50 0.85
C LEU A 106 8.92 -0.11 -0.17
N VAL A 107 8.78 -1.40 -0.45
CA VAL A 107 9.63 -2.16 -1.38
C VAL A 107 8.95 -2.42 -2.73
N ASP A 108 7.81 -1.77 -2.99
CA ASP A 108 7.07 -1.93 -4.22
C ASP A 108 7.78 -1.27 -5.41
N CYS A 109 7.62 -1.84 -6.60
CA CYS A 109 8.19 -1.29 -7.83
C CYS A 109 7.44 -0.04 -8.31
N ASP A 110 6.17 0.10 -7.94
CA ASP A 110 5.35 1.25 -8.31
C ASP A 110 5.70 2.43 -7.42
N ARG A 111 6.35 3.43 -7.99
CA ARG A 111 6.76 4.66 -7.28
C ARG A 111 5.63 5.30 -6.44
N PRO A 112 4.37 5.44 -6.92
CA PRO A 112 3.29 5.99 -6.10
C PRO A 112 3.01 5.18 -4.83
N VAL A 113 3.10 3.85 -4.92
CA VAL A 113 2.90 2.92 -3.80
C VAL A 113 4.04 3.07 -2.79
N GLY A 114 5.30 3.02 -3.28
CA GLY A 114 6.49 3.24 -2.47
C GLY A 114 6.49 4.58 -1.73
N LEU A 115 6.15 5.66 -2.44
CA LEU A 115 6.10 7.00 -1.89
C LEU A 115 5.06 7.13 -0.76
N LYS A 116 3.84 6.61 -0.96
CA LYS A 116 2.79 6.66 0.06
C LYS A 116 3.18 5.82 1.29
N ALA A 117 3.68 4.60 1.08
CA ALA A 117 4.11 3.73 2.17
C ALA A 117 5.26 4.33 2.99
N CYS A 118 6.25 4.93 2.31
CA CYS A 118 7.38 5.59 2.95
C CYS A 118 6.94 6.75 3.85
N ARG A 119 6.03 7.61 3.38
CA ARG A 119 5.46 8.71 4.17
C ARG A 119 4.73 8.20 5.41
N LEU A 120 3.88 7.18 5.26
CA LEU A 120 3.15 6.60 6.40
C LEU A 120 4.06 5.97 7.44
N LEU A 121 5.16 5.33 7.02
CA LEU A 121 6.17 4.79 7.94
C LEU A 121 6.93 5.89 8.69
N ILE A 122 7.17 7.04 8.04
CA ILE A 122 7.75 8.22 8.71
C ILE A 122 6.77 8.78 9.73
N THR A 123 5.49 8.95 9.37
CA THR A 123 4.45 9.39 10.32
C THR A 123 4.33 8.43 11.50
N LEU A 124 4.35 7.12 11.23
CA LEU A 124 4.36 6.09 12.27
C LEU A 124 5.58 6.24 13.18
N ARG A 125 6.79 6.40 12.62
CA ARG A 125 8.03 6.63 13.36
C ARG A 125 7.90 7.84 14.27
N GLU A 126 7.43 8.97 13.76
CA GLU A 126 7.25 10.21 14.53
C GLU A 126 6.23 10.06 15.67
N ALA A 127 5.15 9.28 15.43
CA ALA A 127 4.15 8.99 16.45
C ALA A 127 4.66 8.06 17.56
N VAL A 128 5.59 7.14 17.27
CA VAL A 128 6.11 6.18 18.26
C VAL A 128 7.45 6.57 18.88
N CYS A 129 8.18 7.51 18.28
CA CYS A 129 9.47 8.03 18.73
C CYS A 129 9.32 9.50 19.19
N PRO A 130 8.86 9.77 20.43
CA PRO A 130 8.79 11.14 20.91
C PRO A 130 10.18 11.79 20.94
N PRO A 131 10.30 13.12 20.71
CA PRO A 131 11.58 13.81 20.84
C PRO A 131 12.09 13.62 22.27
N SER A 132 13.22 12.94 22.40
CA SER A 132 13.82 12.56 23.67
C SER A 132 14.12 13.79 24.52
N GLN A 133 13.34 14.00 25.59
CA GLN A 133 13.62 14.98 26.62
C GLN A 133 14.34 14.29 27.79
N GLY A 134 15.68 14.33 27.77
CA GLY A 134 16.51 14.06 28.95
C GLY A 134 16.61 12.59 29.39
N ASP A 135 17.79 12.04 29.18
CA ASP A 135 18.42 10.83 29.74
C ASP A 135 17.79 10.24 31.03
N LEU A 136 17.37 8.98 30.99
CA LEU A 136 17.44 8.06 32.14
C LEU A 136 17.60 6.60 31.66
N ASP A 137 18.79 6.08 31.94
CA ASP A 137 19.18 4.67 31.96
C ASP A 137 18.32 3.86 32.95
N VAL A 138 17.75 2.73 32.49
CA VAL A 138 17.65 1.50 33.29
C VAL A 138 17.69 0.30 32.34
N THR A 139 18.73 -0.51 32.54
CA THR A 139 18.93 -1.84 31.97
C THR A 139 18.01 -2.89 32.62
N ALA A 140 17.30 -3.68 31.82
CA ALA A 140 16.73 -4.97 32.23
C ALA A 140 16.78 -5.97 31.08
N ALA A 141 17.70 -6.93 31.19
CA ALA A 141 17.93 -7.98 30.21
C ALA A 141 16.76 -8.99 30.18
N THR A 142 16.00 -8.93 29.10
CA THR A 142 15.25 -10.04 28.48
C THR A 142 15.49 -9.93 26.98
N ALA A 143 15.44 -11.05 26.23
CA ALA A 143 15.79 -11.18 24.79
C ALA A 143 15.61 -9.88 23.98
N PRO A 144 16.55 -9.49 23.09
CA PRO A 144 16.57 -8.15 22.51
C PRO A 144 15.28 -7.90 21.73
N ARG A 145 14.32 -7.23 22.38
CA ARG A 145 13.12 -6.72 21.74
C ARG A 145 13.52 -5.39 21.14
N VAL A 146 13.95 -5.43 19.88
CA VAL A 146 14.15 -4.22 19.09
C VAL A 146 12.84 -3.44 19.15
N SER A 147 12.92 -2.18 19.59
CA SER A 147 11.72 -1.35 19.66
C SER A 147 11.22 -1.05 18.24
N LEU A 148 9.91 -0.85 18.06
CA LEU A 148 9.37 -0.44 16.75
C LEU A 148 10.04 0.86 16.27
N CYS A 149 10.33 1.77 17.19
CA CYS A 149 11.07 3.00 16.92
C CYS A 149 12.46 2.74 16.32
N GLU A 150 13.22 1.81 16.92
CA GLU A 150 14.54 1.40 16.44
C GLU A 150 14.47 0.70 15.08
N VAL A 151 13.50 -0.20 14.89
CA VAL A 151 13.27 -0.84 13.57
C VAL A 151 13.01 0.23 12.53
N LEU A 152 12.08 1.14 12.76
CA LEU A 152 11.73 2.21 11.82
C LEU A 152 12.90 3.17 11.56
N GLY A 153 13.70 3.46 12.59
CA GLY A 153 14.93 4.25 12.47
C GLY A 153 15.98 3.58 11.57
N SER A 154 16.06 2.25 11.59
CA SER A 154 17.00 1.49 10.76
C SER A 154 16.62 1.39 9.27
N LEU A 155 15.40 1.77 8.89
CA LEU A 155 14.89 1.60 7.52
C LEU A 155 15.38 2.68 6.53
N GLY A 156 16.13 3.69 6.96
CA GLY A 156 16.62 4.76 6.06
C GLY A 156 15.49 5.48 5.34
N LEU A 157 14.37 5.72 6.04
CA LEU A 157 13.14 6.24 5.42
C LEU A 157 13.32 7.62 4.79
N ASP A 158 14.13 8.49 5.39
CA ASP A 158 14.35 9.85 4.88
C ASP A 158 15.12 9.84 3.55
N GLU A 159 16.16 9.02 3.45
CA GLU A 159 16.91 8.81 2.20
C GLU A 159 16.01 8.19 1.12
N ARG A 160 15.20 7.19 1.49
CA ARG A 160 14.22 6.59 0.58
C ARG A 160 13.18 7.60 0.10
N LEU A 161 12.69 8.47 0.99
CA LEU A 161 11.73 9.51 0.64
C LEU A 161 12.33 10.52 -0.35
N ASP A 162 13.59 10.92 -0.15
CA ASP A 162 14.31 11.80 -1.10
C ASP A 162 14.38 11.16 -2.49
N ILE A 163 14.81 9.90 -2.57
CA ILE A 163 14.91 9.13 -3.82
C ILE A 163 13.52 9.00 -4.50
N LEU A 164 12.49 8.67 -3.74
CA LEU A 164 11.11 8.50 -4.23
C LEU A 164 10.44 9.83 -4.60
N THR A 165 10.94 10.96 -4.11
CA THR A 165 10.44 12.30 -4.43
C THR A 165 11.18 12.91 -5.62
N ARG A 166 12.45 12.55 -5.85
CA ARG A 166 13.20 12.97 -7.04
C ARG A 166 12.49 12.49 -8.31
N SER A 167 11.99 13.44 -9.10
CA SER A 167 11.34 13.19 -10.39
C SER A 167 12.15 12.20 -11.23
N SER A 168 11.46 11.21 -11.81
CA SER A 168 12.06 10.24 -12.75
C SER A 168 12.26 10.86 -14.14
N ASP A 169 11.85 12.11 -14.34
CA ASP A 169 11.78 12.76 -15.65
C ASP A 169 13.17 13.16 -16.17
N HIS A 170 14.23 12.93 -15.39
CA HIS A 170 15.60 13.06 -15.88
C HIS A 170 16.08 11.77 -16.54
N VAL A 171 15.33 11.32 -17.53
CA VAL A 171 15.87 10.43 -18.56
C VAL A 171 16.09 11.31 -19.78
N HIS A 172 17.30 11.85 -19.92
CA HIS A 172 17.82 12.27 -21.23
C HIS A 172 18.03 11.02 -22.11
N ASN A 173 16.97 10.25 -22.38
CA ASN A 173 16.91 9.51 -23.61
C ASN A 173 16.58 10.58 -24.63
N SER A 174 17.57 10.94 -25.45
CA SER A 174 17.31 11.72 -26.65
C SER A 174 16.02 11.18 -27.28
N PRO A 175 15.04 12.01 -27.64
CA PRO A 175 13.83 11.54 -28.30
C PRO A 175 14.16 10.68 -29.54
N LEU A 176 15.36 10.85 -30.12
CA LEU A 176 15.91 9.99 -31.16
C LEU A 176 16.22 8.56 -30.70
N SER A 177 16.75 8.34 -29.50
CA SER A 177 17.03 7.00 -28.96
C SER A 177 15.73 6.23 -28.73
N LEU A 178 14.72 6.89 -28.16
CA LEU A 178 13.39 6.29 -28.01
C LEU A 178 12.77 5.94 -29.38
N LEU A 179 12.88 6.85 -30.35
CA LEU A 179 12.38 6.61 -31.70
C LEU A 179 13.13 5.45 -32.39
N GLN A 180 14.44 5.35 -32.21
CA GLN A 180 15.24 4.24 -32.74
C GLN A 180 14.82 2.90 -32.15
N ASP A 181 14.57 2.82 -30.84
CA ASP A 181 14.13 1.59 -30.20
C ASP A 181 12.75 1.16 -30.73
N ILE A 182 11.81 2.10 -30.85
CA ILE A 182 10.46 1.85 -31.43
C ILE A 182 10.57 1.35 -32.87
N LEU A 183 11.39 2.03 -33.69
CA LEU A 183 11.57 1.66 -35.10
C LEU A 183 12.25 0.30 -35.23
N THR A 184 13.24 0.01 -34.38
CA THR A 184 13.95 -1.28 -34.36
C THR A 184 13.01 -2.42 -33.97
N ALA A 185 12.20 -2.23 -32.93
CA ALA A 185 11.19 -3.21 -32.51
C ALA A 185 10.08 -3.40 -33.56
N SER A 186 9.81 -2.37 -34.37
CA SER A 186 8.81 -2.40 -35.44
C SER A 186 9.35 -2.97 -36.76
N THR A 187 10.66 -3.19 -36.89
CA THR A 187 11.19 -3.86 -38.09
C THR A 187 10.75 -5.33 -38.07
N PRO A 188 9.97 -5.80 -39.04
CA PRO A 188 9.69 -7.22 -39.15
C PRO A 188 11.02 -7.91 -39.41
N HIS A 189 11.41 -8.83 -38.53
CA HIS A 189 12.50 -9.74 -38.80
C HIS A 189 12.27 -10.33 -40.18
N THR A 190 13.08 -9.91 -41.15
CA THR A 190 13.10 -10.51 -42.47
C THR A 190 13.78 -11.85 -42.29
N HIS A 191 13.03 -12.82 -41.76
CA HIS A 191 13.40 -14.21 -41.88
C HIS A 191 13.20 -14.52 -43.36
N ALA A 192 14.29 -14.42 -44.10
CA ALA A 192 14.38 -14.85 -45.48
C ALA A 192 14.11 -16.35 -45.53
N ASN A 193 12.85 -16.76 -45.58
CA ASN A 193 12.44 -17.97 -46.27
C ASN A 193 10.93 -18.01 -46.54
N THR A 194 10.60 -17.84 -47.82
CA THR A 194 9.46 -18.44 -48.54
C THR A 194 8.00 -18.07 -48.22
N GLN A 195 7.35 -17.59 -49.30
CA GLN A 195 5.91 -17.64 -49.67
C GLN A 195 5.00 -16.48 -49.23
N THR A 196 5.05 -15.43 -50.07
CA THR A 196 3.92 -14.71 -50.69
C THR A 196 2.53 -14.81 -50.03
N GLY A 197 2.15 -13.70 -49.39
CA GLY A 197 0.87 -13.03 -49.68
C GLY A 197 -0.37 -13.57 -49.00
N GLN A 198 -0.60 -13.17 -47.75
CA GLN A 198 -1.95 -12.94 -47.21
C GLN A 198 -1.85 -12.10 -45.93
N GLU A 199 -2.04 -10.79 -46.04
CA GLU A 199 -2.40 -9.96 -44.89
C GLU A 199 -3.86 -10.26 -44.55
N VAL A 200 -4.09 -10.96 -43.44
CA VAL A 200 -5.43 -11.19 -42.90
C VAL A 200 -5.80 -9.94 -42.11
N ILE A 201 -6.56 -9.04 -42.75
CA ILE A 201 -7.25 -7.95 -42.06
C ILE A 201 -8.38 -8.60 -41.26
N VAL A 202 -8.29 -8.54 -39.94
CA VAL A 202 -9.34 -9.00 -39.04
C VAL A 202 -10.28 -7.82 -38.82
N ASP A 203 -11.41 -7.80 -39.53
CA ASP A 203 -12.48 -6.84 -39.24
C ASP A 203 -13.12 -7.22 -37.90
N CYS A 204 -12.91 -6.37 -36.89
CA CYS A 204 -13.58 -6.50 -35.60
C CYS A 204 -15.07 -6.16 -35.76
N TYR A 205 -15.96 -7.13 -35.52
CA TYR A 205 -17.36 -6.90 -35.17
C TYR A 205 -17.54 -6.89 -33.66
#